data_AF-A0A355V1S2-F1
#
_entry.id   AF-A0A355V1S2-F1
#
_cell.length_a   1.000
_cell.length_b   1.000
_cell.length_c   1.000
_cell.angle_alpha   90.00
_cell.angle_beta   90.00
_cell.angle_gamma   90.00
#
_symmetry.space_group_name_H-M   'P 1'
#
loop_
_entity.id
_entity.type
_entity.pdbx_description
1 polymer ?
#
loop_
_entity_poly.entity_id
_entity_poly.type
_entity_poly.pdbx_seq_one_letter_code
_entity_poly.pdbx_strand_id
1 'polypeptide(L)' 'MQNPVVTIEMENGKIIKAELFPEKAPNTVNNFISLVKSGFYDGLIFHRVISGFMIQGG' A
#
# COMPACT_ATOMS: atom_id res chain seq x y z
N MET A 1 -17.76 10.97 -4.73
CA MET A 1 -16.98 9.95 -5.45
C MET A 1 -16.39 9.01 -4.43
N GLN A 2 -16.26 7.72 -4.74
CA GLN A 2 -15.64 6.75 -3.82
C GLN A 2 -14.12 6.74 -4.03
N ASN A 3 -13.39 6.79 -2.93
CA ASN A 3 -11.93 6.76 -2.94
C ASN A 3 -11.40 5.37 -3.35
N PRO A 4 -10.23 5.28 -4.01
CA PRO A 4 -9.59 4.01 -4.29
C PRO A 4 -9.23 3.27 -2.99
N VAL A 5 -9.50 1.96 -2.96
CA VAL A 5 -9.10 1.08 -1.86
C VAL A 5 -8.10 0.06 -2.38
N VAL A 6 -7.00 -0.10 -1.65
CA VAL A 6 -5.97 -1.11 -1.93
C VAL A 6 -5.98 -2.16 -0.84
N THR A 7 -5.68 -3.40 -1.23
CA THR A 7 -5.59 -4.55 -0.33
C THR A 7 -4.17 -5.09 -0.40
N ILE A 8 -3.51 -5.20 0.75
CA ILE A 8 -2.20 -5.82 0.91
C ILE A 8 -2.43 -7.14 1.62
N GLU A 9 -2.13 -8.24 0.94
CA GLU A 9 -2.17 -9.59 1.50
C GLU A 9 -0.76 -10.01 1.90
N MET A 10 -0.61 -10.48 3.14
CA MET A 10 0.65 -10.99 3.66
C MET A 10 0.72 -12.51 3.47
N GLU A 11 1.93 -13.07 3.47
CA GLU A 11 2.18 -14.52 3.31
C GLU A 11 1.36 -15.40 4.27
N ASN A 12 1.08 -14.91 5.48
CA ASN A 12 0.26 -15.61 6.48
C ASN A 12 -1.26 -15.46 6.28
N GLY A 13 -1.71 -14.93 5.13
CA GLY A 13 -3.11 -14.71 4.78
C GLY A 13 -3.77 -13.52 5.49
N LYS A 14 -3.02 -12.76 6.30
CA LYS A 14 -3.57 -11.53 6.92
C LYS A 14 -3.65 -10.42 5.89
N ILE A 15 -4.67 -9.57 6.06
CA ILE A 15 -5.00 -8.52 5.09
C ILE A 15 -4.94 -7.14 5.76
N ILE A 16 -4.30 -6.19 5.08
CA ILE A 16 -4.41 -4.75 5.37
C ILE A 16 -5.21 -4.12 4.23
N LYS A 17 -6.22 -3.33 4.57
CA LYS A 17 -6.96 -2.50 3.61
C LYS A 17 -6.63 -1.03 3.87
N ALA A 18 -6.30 -0.30 2.82
CA ALA A 18 -6.03 1.13 2.89
C ALA A 18 -6.89 1.90 1.87
N GLU A 19 -7.54 2.96 2.34
CA GLU A 19 -8.24 3.93 1.51
C GLU A 19 -7.26 5.05 1.12
N LEU A 20 -7.22 5.39 -0.15
CA LEU A 20 -6.34 6.42 -0.71
C LEU A 20 -7.15 7.69 -0.99
N PHE A 21 -6.56 8.87 -0.78
CA PHE A 21 -7.24 10.15 -0.96
C PHE A 21 -6.63 10.97 -2.12
N PRO A 22 -7.07 10.76 -3.38
CA PRO A 22 -6.56 11.48 -4.54
C PRO A 22 -6.69 13.00 -4.41
N GLU A 23 -7.76 13.47 -3.77
CA GLU A 23 -8.02 14.90 -3.51
C GLU A 23 -6.93 15.57 -2.67
N LYS A 24 -6.18 14.81 -1.87
CA LYS A 24 -5.11 15.33 -1.01
C LYS A 24 -3.72 15.15 -1.63
N ALA A 25 -3.48 14.04 -2.31
CA ALA A 25 -2.18 13.69 -2.87
C ALA A 25 -2.33 12.99 -4.24
N PRO A 26 -2.79 13.70 -5.29
CA PRO A 26 -3.18 13.07 -6.55
C PRO A 26 -2.02 12.32 -7.21
N ASN A 27 -0.83 12.93 -7.25
CA ASN A 27 0.35 12.34 -7.87
C ASN A 27 0.82 11.08 -7.13
N THR A 28 0.84 11.12 -5.80
CA THR A 28 1.24 9.98 -4.96
C THR A 28 0.27 8.81 -5.14
N VAL A 29 -1.04 9.10 -5.12
CA VAL A 29 -2.06 8.07 -5.30
C VAL A 29 -1.98 7.45 -6.69
N ASN A 30 -1.83 8.26 -7.74
CA ASN A 30 -1.68 7.76 -9.10
C ASN A 30 -0.44 6.88 -9.27
N ASN A 31 0.71 7.33 -8.75
CA ASN A 31 1.95 6.56 -8.79
C ASN A 31 1.81 5.23 -8.04
N PHE A 32 1.26 5.26 -6.83
CA PHE A 32 1.06 4.06 -6.01
C PHE A 32 0.14 3.05 -6.69
N ILE A 33 -1.01 3.49 -7.23
CA ILE A 33 -1.93 2.62 -7.99
C ILE A 33 -1.26 2.04 -9.23
N SER A 34 -0.43 2.83 -9.92
CA SER A 34 0.32 2.34 -11.10
C SER A 34 1.26 1.20 -10.74
N LEU A 35 2.03 1.34 -9.65
CA LEU A 35 2.94 0.30 -9.15
C LEU A 35 2.20 -0.95 -8.67
N VAL A 36 1.06 -0.78 -7.99
CA VAL A 36 0.20 -1.90 -7.60
C VAL A 36 -0.30 -2.66 -8.83
N LYS A 37 -0.80 -1.96 -9.85
CA LYS A 37 -1.32 -2.59 -11.08
C LYS A 37 -0.25 -3.27 -11.92
N SER A 38 1.01 -2.87 -11.80
CA SER A 38 2.12 -3.56 -12.46
C SER A 38 2.68 -4.74 -11.66
N GLY A 39 2.10 -5.07 -10.51
CA GLY A 39 2.59 -6.13 -9.62
C GLY A 39 3.93 -5.79 -8.95
N PHE A 40 4.32 -4.52 -8.89
CA PHE A 40 5.64 -4.12 -8.37
C PHE A 40 5.86 -4.53 -6.92
N TYR A 41 4.81 -4.48 -6.10
CA TYR A 41 4.87 -4.78 -4.68
C TYR A 41 4.78 -6.28 -4.36
N ASP A 42 4.49 -7.13 -5.34
CA ASP A 42 4.29 -8.56 -5.12
C ASP A 42 5.61 -9.23 -4.73
N GLY A 43 5.61 -9.93 -3.61
CA GLY A 43 6.80 -10.58 -3.05
C GLY A 43 7.76 -9.66 -2.29
N LEU A 44 7.50 -8.35 -2.22
CA LEU A 44 8.28 -7.43 -1.39
C LEU A 44 7.94 -7.58 0.10
N ILE A 45 8.90 -7.26 0.96
CA ILE A 45 8.78 -7.35 2.41
C ILE A 45 8.73 -5.96 3.07
N PHE A 46 8.20 -5.91 4.30
CA PHE A 46 8.45 -4.79 5.20
C PHE A 46 9.85 -4.92 5.80
N HIS A 47 10.86 -4.36 5.13
CA HIS A 47 12.26 -4.51 5.54
C HIS A 47 12.63 -3.72 6.81
N ARG A 48 11.77 -2.79 7.26
CA ARG A 48 12.00 -2.02 8.49
C ARG A 48 10.75 -2.00 9.35
N VAL A 49 10.89 -2.47 10.59
CA VAL A 49 9.80 -2.58 11.57
C VAL A 49 10.27 -1.96 12.89
N ILE A 50 9.57 -0.92 13.34
CA ILE A 50 9.77 -0.29 14.64
C ILE A 50 8.48 -0.44 15.45
N SER A 51 8.55 -1.27 16.48
CA SER A 51 7.40 -1.53 17.37
C SER A 51 6.90 -0.23 18.00
N GLY A 52 5.58 -0.04 17.98
CA GLY A 52 4.93 1.16 18.50
C GLY A 52 5.10 2.43 17.65
N PHE A 53 5.73 2.33 16.47
CA PHE A 53 5.95 3.49 15.61
C PHE A 53 5.50 3.24 14.16
N MET A 54 6.26 2.47 13.38
CA MET A 54 5.97 2.30 11.96
C MET A 54 6.57 1.04 11.36
N ILE A 55 6.01 0.63 10.23
CA ILE A 55 6.58 -0.34 9.30
C ILE A 55 6.84 0.34 7.97
N GLN A 56 7.93 -0.04 7.30
CA GLN A 56 8.31 0.47 5.99
C GLN A 56 8.60 -0.71 5.06
N GLY A 57 8.08 -0.61 3.84
CA GLY A 57 8.24 -1.58 2.78
C GLY A 57 7.95 -0.92 1.44
N GLY A 58 7.84 -1.75 0.40
CA GLY A 58 7.92 -1.29 -0.99
C GLY A 58 9.36 -1.10 -1.39
#